data_AF-A0A353GAP5-F1
#
_entry.id   AF-A0A353GAP5-F1
#
_cell.length_a   1.000
_cell.length_b   1.000
_cell.length_c   1.000
_cell.angle_alpha   90.00
_cell.angle_beta   90.00
_cell.angle_gamma   90.00
#
_symmetry.space_group_name_H-M   'P 1'
#
loop_
_entity.id
_entity.type
_entity.pdbx_description
1 polymer ?
#
loop_
_entity_poly.entity_id
_entity_poly.type
_entity_poly.pdbx_seq_one_letter_code
_entity_poly.pdbx_strand_id
1 'polypeptide(L)'
;MTKIRVTAESLPLDENKRHARLRDYFCDRDAIASSGSSGWDLDLVWPSDVERHVDEKLELGLDWWGGGLQRQDMALARQRTSRLLRCLYDSWTLASWCEWLERRGGIDKLESLILLHVDDHRDLGSPRIKRDGDTWQDLITGHQTSIAEPNTIAKAIESGAIGMGSFMTPFLEAVRLAEVRHLCQAPKATATQDFVIQIDDDSDDLLEPGALRPITVLEPANGVGAGHYRITPHLEDWLEGIEGGPILLHIDLDFFNNRYDGDSDWRDRPARHDPSLEEILRRVDELANALRRRGLLDAIEDVVFAFSPGFFPAELWASVDRHLAARLGLGMTEDKANQSPAPRTANGRTRDKTKSRKSSGTRLPASEDELEIVGTKGTKGRGGGSDGEAWRIELNGKRAGQVFINLIDQPPIGKHASIQIYLNLASQGRGIGRLCYRWACERSRYDVIYAHMQKSNVASARAAEKAGFVDETSAQERQKLMVWRRSRAPDSA
;
A
#
# COMPACT_ATOMS: atom_id res chain seq x y z
N MET A 1 20.88 -3.43 3.35
CA MET A 1 20.87 -2.48 2.21
C MET A 1 21.18 -3.28 0.97
N THR A 2 20.28 -3.29 0.00
CA THR A 2 20.40 -4.11 -1.22
C THR A 2 20.69 -3.19 -2.38
N LYS A 3 21.69 -3.54 -3.20
CA LYS A 3 22.09 -2.73 -4.36
C LYS A 3 21.71 -3.47 -5.63
N ILE A 4 21.04 -2.77 -6.53
CA ILE A 4 20.62 -3.28 -7.83
C ILE A 4 21.01 -2.28 -8.92
N ARG A 5 21.13 -2.75 -10.16
CA ARG A 5 21.43 -1.91 -11.32
C ARG A 5 20.34 -2.06 -12.36
N VAL A 6 19.90 -0.94 -12.92
CA VAL A 6 18.97 -0.90 -14.06
C VAL A 6 19.55 -0.04 -15.17
N THR A 7 19.09 -0.25 -16.41
CA THR A 7 19.61 0.51 -17.56
C THR A 7 19.20 1.98 -17.47
N ALA A 8 19.92 2.84 -18.20
CA ALA A 8 19.65 4.28 -18.19
C ALA A 8 18.24 4.61 -18.71
N GLU A 9 17.74 3.82 -19.66
CA GLU A 9 16.45 3.98 -20.33
C GLU A 9 15.28 3.54 -19.46
N SER A 10 15.50 2.64 -18.49
CA SER A 10 14.44 2.11 -17.60
C SER A 10 13.89 3.14 -16.62
N LEU A 11 14.56 4.28 -16.43
CA LEU A 11 14.13 5.32 -15.50
C LEU A 11 14.18 6.72 -16.14
N PRO A 12 13.20 7.59 -15.84
CA PRO A 12 13.22 8.99 -16.27
C PRO A 12 14.48 9.73 -15.82
N LEU A 13 14.98 10.63 -16.67
CA LEU A 13 16.07 11.56 -16.29
C LEU A 13 15.60 12.59 -15.26
N ASP A 14 14.34 13.02 -15.33
CA ASP A 14 13.73 13.91 -14.35
C ASP A 14 13.62 13.22 -12.98
N GLU A 15 14.20 13.84 -11.96
CA GLU A 15 14.32 13.28 -10.61
C GLU A 15 12.96 12.97 -9.98
N ASN A 16 11.97 13.84 -10.14
CA ASN A 16 10.65 13.64 -9.55
C ASN A 16 9.92 12.50 -10.24
N LYS A 17 9.96 12.44 -11.58
CA LYS A 17 9.37 11.32 -12.35
C LYS A 17 10.05 9.99 -12.02
N ARG A 18 11.37 10.00 -11.84
CA ARG A 18 12.14 8.82 -11.42
C ARG A 18 11.74 8.36 -10.03
N HIS A 19 11.68 9.28 -9.07
CA HIS A 19 11.24 8.97 -7.71
C HIS A 19 9.82 8.39 -7.67
N ALA A 20 8.87 9.00 -8.40
CA ALA A 20 7.51 8.49 -8.51
C ALA A 20 7.46 7.07 -9.11
N ARG A 21 8.14 6.84 -10.24
CA ARG A 21 8.22 5.49 -10.86
C ARG A 21 8.81 4.46 -9.90
N LEU A 22 9.87 4.82 -9.19
CA LEU A 22 10.51 3.93 -8.22
C LEU A 22 9.62 3.62 -7.01
N ARG A 23 8.83 4.60 -6.54
CA ARG A 23 7.87 4.40 -5.46
C ARG A 23 6.71 3.51 -5.89
N ASP A 24 6.22 3.69 -7.12
CA ASP A 24 5.18 2.82 -7.70
C ASP A 24 5.72 1.37 -7.84
N TYR A 25 6.95 1.22 -8.34
CA TYR A 25 7.54 -0.10 -8.55
C TYR A 25 7.97 -0.80 -7.24
N PHE A 26 8.52 -0.09 -6.25
CA PHE A 26 8.96 -0.64 -4.96
C PHE A 26 8.05 -0.14 -3.81
N CYS A 27 6.76 -0.48 -3.84
CA CYS A 27 5.75 0.07 -2.94
C CYS A 27 6.09 -0.01 -1.43
N ASP A 28 6.85 -1.01 -1.00
CA ASP A 28 7.17 -1.26 0.42
C ASP A 28 8.57 -0.79 0.83
N ARG A 29 9.44 -0.48 -0.14
CA ARG A 29 10.82 -0.03 0.09
C ARG A 29 11.03 1.38 -0.45
N ASP A 30 12.08 2.04 -0.01
CA ASP A 30 12.59 3.22 -0.70
C ASP A 30 13.72 2.80 -1.63
N ALA A 31 13.65 3.22 -2.89
CA ALA A 31 14.69 3.03 -3.87
C ALA A 31 15.37 4.37 -4.17
N ILE A 32 16.62 4.50 -3.73
CA ILE A 32 17.43 5.71 -3.93
C ILE A 32 18.28 5.49 -5.18
N ALA A 33 17.98 6.25 -6.23
CA ALA A 33 18.72 6.16 -7.49
C ALA A 33 19.93 7.09 -7.52
N SER A 34 21.07 6.56 -7.93
CA SER A 34 22.29 7.31 -8.23
C SER A 34 22.80 6.95 -9.62
N SER A 35 23.44 7.90 -10.31
CA SER A 35 23.99 7.66 -11.64
C SER A 35 25.21 6.75 -11.54
N GLY A 36 25.18 5.62 -12.24
CA GLY A 36 26.28 4.68 -12.40
C GLY A 36 26.89 4.74 -13.81
N SER A 37 27.94 3.96 -14.06
CA SER A 37 28.65 3.96 -15.35
C SER A 37 27.85 3.41 -16.53
N SER A 38 26.82 2.61 -16.27
CA SER A 38 26.01 1.91 -17.28
C SER A 38 24.50 2.08 -17.08
N GLY A 39 24.07 3.05 -16.28
CA GLY A 39 22.66 3.24 -15.93
C GLY A 39 22.49 3.82 -14.53
N TRP A 40 21.51 3.29 -13.79
CA TRP A 40 21.20 3.71 -12.43
C TRP A 40 21.58 2.62 -11.44
N ASP A 41 22.36 2.98 -10.42
CA ASP A 41 22.54 2.18 -9.21
C ASP A 41 21.39 2.54 -8.25
N LEU A 42 20.58 1.55 -7.86
CA LEU A 42 19.50 1.72 -6.89
C LEU A 42 19.88 1.09 -5.57
N ASP A 43 19.81 1.90 -4.52
CA ASP A 43 20.00 1.49 -3.14
C ASP A 43 18.62 1.30 -2.50
N LEU A 44 18.25 0.04 -2.22
CA LEU A 44 16.98 -0.30 -1.60
C LEU A 44 17.11 -0.32 -0.07
N VAL A 45 16.24 0.42 0.60
CA VAL A 45 16.17 0.50 2.07
C VAL A 45 14.74 0.35 2.56
N TRP A 46 14.58 -0.17 3.78
CA TRP A 46 13.29 -0.11 4.44
C TRP A 46 13.03 1.32 4.92
N PRO A 47 11.78 1.80 4.82
CA PRO A 47 11.46 3.16 5.21
C PRO A 47 11.73 3.37 6.70
N SER A 48 12.28 4.53 7.02
CA SER A 48 12.61 4.91 8.40
C SER A 48 12.09 6.29 8.76
N ASP A 49 11.57 7.03 7.78
CA ASP A 49 11.08 8.37 7.97
C ASP A 49 9.68 8.37 8.60
N VAL A 50 9.42 9.42 9.37
CA VAL A 50 8.15 9.61 10.06
C VAL A 50 7.00 9.87 9.08
N GLU A 51 7.30 10.40 7.89
CA GLU A 51 6.31 10.78 6.88
C GLU A 51 5.70 9.55 6.18
N ARG A 52 6.44 8.44 6.05
CA ARG A 52 5.97 7.18 5.45
C ARG A 52 4.81 6.56 6.19
N HIS A 53 4.89 6.48 7.52
CA HIS A 53 3.92 5.73 8.32
C HIS A 53 2.78 6.58 8.87
N VAL A 54 2.81 7.92 8.71
CA VAL A 54 1.75 8.92 8.99
C VAL A 54 1.10 8.91 10.39
N ASP A 55 1.36 7.91 11.22
CA ASP A 55 0.83 7.67 12.54
C ASP A 55 1.69 8.38 13.60
N GLU A 56 1.10 9.43 14.18
CA GLU A 56 1.69 10.25 15.24
C GLU A 56 1.89 9.50 16.57
N LYS A 57 1.21 8.36 16.75
CA LYS A 57 1.27 7.51 17.94
C LYS A 57 2.05 6.22 17.71
N LEU A 58 2.73 6.08 16.56
CA LEU A 58 3.47 4.87 16.21
C LEU A 58 4.44 4.40 17.30
N GLU A 59 5.14 5.33 17.96
CA GLU A 59 6.08 4.97 19.04
C GLU A 59 5.42 4.21 20.20
N LEU A 60 4.13 4.48 20.51
CA LEU A 60 3.40 3.72 21.52
C LEU A 60 3.21 2.25 21.12
N GLY A 61 2.91 2.01 19.85
CA GLY A 61 2.78 0.66 19.30
C GLY A 61 4.12 -0.06 19.25
N LEU A 62 5.20 0.63 18.87
CA LEU A 62 6.56 0.07 18.87
C LEU A 62 7.04 -0.29 20.27
N ASP A 63 6.78 0.57 21.26
CA ASP A 63 7.07 0.31 22.67
C ASP A 63 6.32 -0.92 23.18
N TRP A 64 5.02 -1.05 22.82
CA TRP A 64 4.22 -2.23 23.16
C TRP A 64 4.73 -3.50 22.48
N TRP A 65 5.12 -3.42 21.20
CA TRP A 65 5.70 -4.54 20.47
C TRP A 65 6.98 -5.06 21.14
N GLY A 66 7.77 -4.13 21.69
CA GLY A 66 8.95 -4.40 22.48
C GLY A 66 10.20 -4.70 21.66
N GLY A 67 11.26 -5.16 22.34
CA GLY A 67 12.54 -5.51 21.72
C GLY A 67 13.37 -4.32 21.21
N GLY A 68 12.98 -3.08 21.54
CA GLY A 68 13.66 -1.87 21.05
C GLY A 68 13.45 -1.63 19.56
N LEU A 69 12.35 -2.15 18.99
CA LEU A 69 12.03 -2.09 17.58
C LEU A 69 12.04 -0.64 17.06
N GLN A 70 12.76 -0.40 15.97
CA GLN A 70 12.80 0.90 15.30
C GLN A 70 11.98 0.86 14.00
N ARG A 71 11.68 2.03 13.43
CA ARG A 71 10.87 2.16 12.20
C ARG A 71 11.42 1.34 11.03
N GLN A 72 12.74 1.36 10.82
CA GLN A 72 13.38 0.58 9.76
C GLN A 72 13.28 -0.94 9.93
N ASP A 73 12.98 -1.41 11.15
CA ASP A 73 12.91 -2.83 11.49
C ASP A 73 11.48 -3.36 11.40
N MET A 74 10.47 -2.49 11.27
CA MET A 74 9.05 -2.88 11.28
C MET A 74 8.72 -3.88 10.19
N ALA A 75 9.27 -3.72 8.99
CA ALA A 75 9.05 -4.62 7.87
C ALA A 75 9.47 -6.08 8.16
N LEU A 76 10.33 -6.30 9.16
CA LEU A 76 10.82 -7.62 9.56
C LEU A 76 10.20 -8.11 10.88
N ALA A 77 9.43 -7.25 11.56
CA ALA A 77 8.91 -7.49 12.88
C ALA A 77 7.77 -8.52 12.84
N ARG A 78 8.01 -9.65 13.49
CA ARG A 78 7.05 -10.74 13.65
C ARG A 78 7.21 -11.48 14.97
N GLN A 79 6.13 -11.99 15.53
CA GLN A 79 6.09 -12.79 16.75
C GLN A 79 5.15 -13.98 16.56
N ARG A 80 5.67 -15.20 16.75
CA ARG A 80 4.91 -16.44 16.60
C ARG A 80 4.55 -16.99 17.98
N THR A 81 3.30 -17.36 18.19
CA THR A 81 2.82 -18.08 19.39
C THR A 81 1.88 -19.21 18.94
N SER A 82 2.38 -20.46 18.99
CA SER A 82 1.65 -21.63 18.48
C SER A 82 1.20 -21.45 17.02
N ARG A 83 -0.11 -21.37 16.76
CA ARG A 83 -0.71 -21.17 15.43
C ARG A 83 -0.93 -19.71 15.05
N LEU A 84 -0.66 -18.77 15.97
CA LEU A 84 -0.83 -17.33 15.73
C LEU A 84 0.52 -16.69 15.35
N LEU A 85 0.56 -16.05 14.19
CA LEU A 85 1.60 -15.09 13.82
C LEU A 85 1.07 -13.66 14.00
N ARG A 86 1.82 -12.84 14.71
CA ARG A 86 1.67 -11.39 14.71
C ARG A 86 2.74 -10.81 13.82
N CYS A 87 2.41 -9.92 12.90
CA CYS A 87 3.38 -9.23 12.07
C CYS A 87 2.99 -7.76 11.87
N LEU A 88 3.97 -6.88 11.76
CA LEU A 88 3.65 -5.50 11.41
C LEU A 88 3.36 -5.35 9.91
N TYR A 89 4.03 -6.11 9.06
CA TYR A 89 3.83 -6.07 7.61
C TYR A 89 3.14 -7.35 7.16
N ASP A 90 2.10 -7.20 6.35
CA ASP A 90 1.24 -8.32 5.95
C ASP A 90 1.90 -9.31 4.99
N SER A 91 3.02 -8.94 4.37
CA SER A 91 3.80 -9.85 3.54
C SER A 91 4.22 -11.14 4.28
N TRP A 92 4.34 -11.11 5.61
CA TRP A 92 4.64 -12.28 6.43
C TRP A 92 3.50 -13.30 6.54
N THR A 93 2.27 -12.95 6.14
CA THR A 93 1.14 -13.88 6.03
C THR A 93 1.50 -15.06 5.12
N LEU A 94 2.12 -14.79 3.97
CA LEU A 94 2.60 -15.83 3.06
C LEU A 94 3.61 -16.78 3.72
N ALA A 95 4.58 -16.24 4.47
CA ALA A 95 5.56 -17.07 5.17
C ALA A 95 4.87 -17.98 6.20
N SER A 96 3.88 -17.47 6.93
CA SER A 96 3.06 -18.24 7.88
C SER A 96 2.38 -19.43 7.21
N TRP A 97 1.76 -19.19 6.04
CA TRP A 97 1.06 -20.22 5.29
C TRP A 97 2.01 -21.27 4.72
N CYS A 98 3.19 -20.86 4.24
CA CYS A 98 4.23 -21.78 3.80
C CYS A 98 4.75 -22.66 4.95
N GLU A 99 4.98 -22.09 6.14
CA GLU A 99 5.35 -22.88 7.33
C GLU A 99 4.25 -23.87 7.71
N TRP A 100 2.98 -23.47 7.58
CA TRP A 100 1.85 -24.37 7.80
C TRP A 100 1.81 -25.51 6.77
N LEU A 101 2.00 -25.21 5.48
CA LEU A 101 2.10 -26.21 4.41
C LEU A 101 3.21 -27.23 4.69
N GLU A 102 4.39 -26.75 5.09
CA GLU A 102 5.53 -27.58 5.46
C GLU A 102 5.14 -28.54 6.60
N ARG A 103 4.53 -28.04 7.67
CA ARG A 103 4.05 -28.86 8.81
C ARG A 103 3.00 -29.89 8.40
N ARG A 104 2.12 -29.57 7.46
CA ARG A 104 1.10 -30.51 6.92
C ARG A 104 1.72 -31.58 6.01
N GLY A 105 2.95 -31.36 5.56
CA GLY A 105 3.70 -32.29 4.72
C GLY A 105 3.58 -32.02 3.22
N GLY A 106 3.39 -30.75 2.84
CA GLY A 106 3.45 -30.26 1.47
C GLY A 106 2.10 -30.07 0.79
N ILE A 107 2.13 -29.41 -0.36
CA ILE A 107 0.96 -29.05 -1.16
C ILE A 107 0.22 -30.27 -1.72
N ASP A 108 0.95 -31.34 -2.05
CA ASP A 108 0.38 -32.56 -2.64
C ASP A 108 -0.59 -33.31 -1.71
N LYS A 109 -0.61 -32.95 -0.42
CA LYS A 109 -1.52 -33.51 0.59
C LYS A 109 -2.79 -32.66 0.80
N LEU A 110 -2.96 -31.58 0.05
CA LEU A 110 -4.13 -30.72 0.13
C LEU A 110 -5.18 -31.11 -0.91
N GLU A 111 -6.32 -31.58 -0.43
CA GLU A 111 -7.51 -31.81 -1.25
C GLU A 111 -8.36 -30.54 -1.37
N SER A 112 -8.39 -29.73 -0.31
CA SER A 112 -9.08 -28.45 -0.24
C SER A 112 -8.38 -27.51 0.75
N LEU A 113 -8.59 -26.21 0.59
CA LEU A 113 -8.11 -25.18 1.49
C LEU A 113 -9.01 -23.95 1.40
N ILE A 114 -9.42 -23.42 2.56
CA ILE A 114 -10.18 -22.18 2.65
C ILE A 114 -9.31 -21.11 3.32
N LEU A 115 -9.17 -19.99 2.64
CA LEU A 115 -8.52 -18.78 3.12
C LEU A 115 -9.60 -17.79 3.55
N LEU A 116 -9.73 -17.60 4.86
CA LEU A 116 -10.55 -16.54 5.43
C LEU A 116 -9.69 -15.27 5.52
N HIS A 117 -9.92 -14.33 4.61
CA HIS A 117 -9.19 -13.05 4.51
C HIS A 117 -10.07 -11.92 5.08
N VAL A 118 -9.65 -11.29 6.16
CA VAL A 118 -10.33 -10.13 6.77
C VAL A 118 -9.45 -8.92 6.55
N ASP A 119 -9.80 -8.09 5.58
CA ASP A 119 -8.90 -7.04 5.09
C ASP A 119 -9.72 -5.93 4.41
N ASP A 120 -9.13 -4.74 4.31
CA ASP A 120 -9.63 -3.69 3.42
C ASP A 120 -9.01 -3.81 2.01
N HIS A 121 -8.05 -4.69 1.76
CA HIS A 121 -7.28 -4.83 0.53
C HIS A 121 -7.34 -6.25 -0.05
N ARG A 122 -7.07 -6.36 -1.37
CA ARG A 122 -7.14 -7.66 -2.07
C ARG A 122 -5.81 -8.42 -2.03
N ASP A 123 -4.70 -7.71 -2.01
CA ASP A 123 -3.33 -8.28 -1.92
C ASP A 123 -2.94 -9.27 -3.03
N LEU A 124 -3.56 -9.07 -4.20
CA LEU A 124 -3.42 -9.83 -5.44
C LEU A 124 -2.46 -9.19 -6.46
N GLY A 125 -1.64 -8.22 -6.03
CA GLY A 125 -0.70 -7.53 -6.90
C GLY A 125 0.41 -8.45 -7.43
N SER A 126 1.11 -8.02 -8.48
CA SER A 126 2.20 -8.81 -9.05
C SER A 126 3.51 -8.64 -8.24
N PRO A 127 4.01 -9.70 -7.56
CA PRO A 127 5.30 -9.65 -6.87
C PRO A 127 6.47 -9.45 -7.84
N ARG A 128 7.63 -8.99 -7.33
CA ARG A 128 8.88 -8.90 -8.10
C ARG A 128 9.65 -10.23 -8.08
N ILE A 129 8.94 -11.31 -8.40
CA ILE A 129 9.51 -12.63 -8.67
C ILE A 129 9.15 -13.00 -10.11
N LYS A 130 10.04 -13.68 -10.82
CA LYS A 130 9.74 -14.23 -12.15
C LYS A 130 9.61 -15.74 -12.10
N ARG A 131 8.81 -16.30 -13.01
CA ARG A 131 8.73 -17.75 -13.20
C ARG A 131 10.06 -18.31 -13.71
N ASP A 132 10.51 -19.41 -13.11
CA ASP A 132 11.70 -20.16 -13.50
C ASP A 132 11.44 -21.66 -13.35
N GLY A 133 10.81 -22.24 -14.37
CA GLY A 133 10.33 -23.63 -14.32
C GLY A 133 9.22 -23.82 -13.28
N ASP A 134 9.42 -24.77 -12.36
CA ASP A 134 8.51 -25.06 -11.24
C ASP A 134 8.80 -24.20 -10.00
N THR A 135 9.76 -23.29 -10.09
CA THR A 135 10.18 -22.38 -9.03
C THR A 135 10.05 -20.93 -9.48
N TRP A 136 10.28 -19.99 -8.57
CA TRP A 136 10.39 -18.58 -8.91
C TRP A 136 11.79 -18.04 -8.58
N GLN A 137 12.20 -16.99 -9.28
CA GLN A 137 13.40 -16.23 -8.95
C GLN A 137 13.02 -14.84 -8.44
N ASP A 138 13.54 -14.48 -7.26
CA ASP A 138 13.50 -13.11 -6.72
C ASP A 138 14.27 -12.17 -7.67
N LEU A 139 13.60 -11.20 -8.30
CA LEU A 139 14.22 -10.27 -9.26
C LEU A 139 15.14 -9.24 -8.60
N ILE A 140 15.07 -9.06 -7.28
CA ILE A 140 15.90 -8.13 -6.52
C ILE A 140 17.22 -8.79 -6.12
N THR A 141 17.19 -10.06 -5.72
CA THR A 141 18.39 -10.77 -5.21
C THR A 141 18.94 -11.84 -6.16
N GLY A 142 18.15 -12.29 -7.13
CA GLY A 142 18.46 -13.41 -8.02
C GLY A 142 18.32 -14.79 -7.35
N HIS A 143 17.90 -14.86 -6.08
CA HIS A 143 17.75 -16.12 -5.38
C HIS A 143 16.48 -16.87 -5.80
N GLN A 144 16.56 -18.19 -5.78
CA GLN A 144 15.40 -19.07 -5.97
C GLN A 144 14.42 -18.93 -4.79
N THR A 145 13.13 -19.03 -5.10
CA THR A 145 12.00 -18.84 -4.21
C THR A 145 10.97 -19.94 -4.49
N SER A 146 10.47 -20.57 -3.43
CA SER A 146 9.49 -21.66 -3.51
C SER A 146 8.58 -21.66 -2.29
N ILE A 147 7.28 -21.83 -2.50
CA ILE A 147 6.29 -21.97 -1.41
C ILE A 147 6.51 -23.26 -0.58
N ALA A 148 7.21 -24.25 -1.14
CA ALA A 148 7.58 -25.48 -0.43
C ALA A 148 8.76 -25.25 0.54
N GLU A 149 9.47 -24.12 0.43
CA GLU A 149 10.62 -23.79 1.26
C GLU A 149 10.40 -22.43 1.95
N PRO A 150 9.77 -22.40 3.15
CA PRO A 150 9.37 -21.16 3.82
C PRO A 150 10.52 -20.16 4.03
N ASN A 151 11.74 -20.66 4.21
CA ASN A 151 12.94 -19.82 4.34
C ASN A 151 13.26 -19.01 3.07
N THR A 152 12.93 -19.52 1.88
CA THR A 152 13.14 -18.78 0.62
C THR A 152 12.11 -17.67 0.45
N ILE A 153 10.87 -17.93 0.86
CA ILE A 153 9.79 -16.93 0.93
C ILE A 153 10.15 -15.81 1.89
N ALA A 154 10.63 -16.14 3.10
CA ALA A 154 11.09 -15.15 4.07
C ALA A 154 12.18 -14.22 3.48
N LYS A 155 13.14 -14.79 2.73
CA LYS A 155 14.18 -13.99 2.05
C LYS A 155 13.62 -13.09 0.95
N ALA A 156 12.63 -13.56 0.19
CA ALA A 156 11.95 -12.75 -0.83
C ALA A 156 11.10 -11.62 -0.22
N ILE A 157 10.54 -11.82 0.98
CA ILE A 157 9.90 -10.76 1.76
C ILE A 157 10.95 -9.75 2.26
N GLU A 158 12.06 -10.22 2.83
CA GLU A 158 13.16 -9.38 3.32
C GLU A 158 13.80 -8.53 2.21
N SER A 159 13.87 -9.05 0.98
CA SER A 159 14.33 -8.32 -0.19
C SER A 159 13.30 -7.30 -0.69
N GLY A 160 12.02 -7.46 -0.34
CA GLY A 160 10.91 -6.68 -0.87
C GLY A 160 10.42 -7.15 -2.23
N ALA A 161 10.85 -8.33 -2.68
CA ALA A 161 10.36 -8.94 -3.91
C ALA A 161 8.90 -9.37 -3.73
N ILE A 162 8.56 -9.90 -2.55
CA ILE A 162 7.18 -10.16 -2.15
C ILE A 162 6.77 -9.07 -1.16
N GLY A 163 5.80 -8.26 -1.58
CA GLY A 163 5.29 -7.12 -0.82
C GLY A 163 3.95 -7.35 -0.16
N MET A 164 3.50 -6.39 0.65
CA MET A 164 2.21 -6.45 1.34
C MET A 164 1.05 -6.52 0.35
N GLY A 165 1.10 -5.75 -0.74
CA GLY A 165 0.03 -5.79 -1.75
C GLY A 165 0.08 -6.98 -2.72
N SER A 166 0.99 -7.95 -2.54
CA SER A 166 1.24 -9.02 -3.52
C SER A 166 1.50 -10.40 -2.93
N PHE A 167 1.37 -10.58 -1.61
CA PHE A 167 1.81 -11.83 -0.96
C PHE A 167 0.89 -13.02 -1.28
N MET A 168 -0.39 -12.78 -1.59
CA MET A 168 -1.35 -13.85 -1.83
C MET A 168 -1.19 -14.47 -3.23
N THR A 169 -0.76 -13.69 -4.23
CA THR A 169 -0.55 -14.16 -5.60
C THR A 169 0.34 -15.41 -5.73
N PRO A 170 1.57 -15.46 -5.18
CA PRO A 170 2.40 -16.66 -5.27
C PRO A 170 1.78 -17.87 -4.56
N PHE A 171 0.98 -17.65 -3.52
CA PHE A 171 0.28 -18.73 -2.84
C PHE A 171 -0.83 -19.32 -3.71
N LEU A 172 -1.67 -18.47 -4.31
CA LEU A 172 -2.77 -18.89 -5.18
C LEU A 172 -2.28 -19.52 -6.49
N GLU A 173 -1.11 -19.10 -6.97
CA GLU A 173 -0.47 -19.74 -8.12
C GLU A 173 -0.13 -21.20 -7.86
N ALA A 174 0.40 -21.49 -6.66
CA ALA A 174 0.76 -22.84 -6.28
C ALA A 174 -0.47 -23.65 -5.83
N VAL A 175 -1.30 -23.10 -4.95
CA VAL A 175 -2.50 -23.75 -4.40
C VAL A 175 -3.73 -23.34 -5.21
N ARG A 176 -3.79 -23.75 -6.48
CA ARG A 176 -4.82 -23.31 -7.44
C ARG A 176 -6.27 -23.62 -7.05
N LEU A 177 -6.46 -24.61 -6.18
CA LEU A 177 -7.78 -25.00 -5.67
C LEU A 177 -8.13 -24.33 -4.33
N ALA A 178 -7.29 -23.42 -3.84
CA ALA A 178 -7.63 -22.63 -2.65
C ALA A 178 -8.87 -21.78 -2.93
N GLU A 179 -9.77 -21.77 -1.96
CA GLU A 179 -10.95 -20.92 -1.94
C GLU A 179 -10.66 -19.70 -1.06
N VAL A 180 -10.90 -18.50 -1.59
CA VAL A 180 -10.69 -17.26 -0.83
C VAL A 180 -12.03 -16.65 -0.45
N ARG A 181 -12.23 -16.42 0.84
CA ARG A 181 -13.36 -15.68 1.39
C ARG A 181 -12.83 -14.39 1.98
N HIS A 182 -13.06 -13.30 1.27
CA HIS A 182 -12.62 -11.97 1.66
C HIS A 182 -13.78 -11.17 2.28
N LEU A 183 -13.70 -10.93 3.58
CA LEU A 183 -14.55 -9.97 4.28
C LEU A 183 -13.94 -8.57 4.15
N CYS A 184 -14.56 -7.73 3.32
CA CYS A 184 -14.12 -6.37 2.99
C CYS A 184 -15.24 -5.39 3.25
N GLN A 185 -14.93 -4.15 3.61
CA GLN A 185 -15.94 -3.12 3.91
C GLN A 185 -16.03 -2.05 2.81
N ALA A 186 -17.04 -1.19 2.92
CA ALA A 186 -17.21 -0.04 2.05
C ALA A 186 -16.07 0.98 2.25
N PRO A 187 -15.65 1.71 1.20
CA PRO A 187 -16.24 1.75 -0.14
C PRO A 187 -15.75 0.64 -1.08
N LYS A 188 -14.79 -0.19 -0.65
CA LYS A 188 -14.12 -1.17 -1.51
C LYS A 188 -14.99 -2.40 -1.81
N ALA A 189 -15.88 -2.76 -0.88
CA ALA A 189 -16.94 -3.75 -1.08
C ALA A 189 -18.27 -3.22 -0.54
N THR A 190 -19.26 -3.10 -1.41
CA THR A 190 -20.63 -2.68 -1.06
C THR A 190 -21.67 -3.78 -1.28
N ALA A 191 -21.26 -4.89 -1.90
CA ALA A 191 -22.10 -6.05 -2.19
C ALA A 191 -21.22 -7.30 -2.32
N THR A 192 -21.85 -8.46 -2.13
CA THR A 192 -21.21 -9.77 -2.36
C THR A 192 -20.96 -9.97 -3.86
N GLN A 193 -19.72 -10.32 -4.20
CA GLN A 193 -19.28 -10.62 -5.57
C GLN A 193 -18.40 -11.86 -5.57
N ASP A 194 -18.62 -12.71 -6.56
CA ASP A 194 -17.96 -14.00 -6.72
C ASP A 194 -17.13 -14.02 -8.00
N PHE A 195 -15.99 -14.69 -7.94
CA PHE A 195 -15.02 -14.77 -9.02
C PHE A 195 -14.38 -16.15 -9.08
N VAL A 196 -13.95 -16.55 -10.28
CA VAL A 196 -12.94 -17.61 -10.45
C VAL A 196 -11.56 -16.96 -10.41
N ILE A 197 -10.63 -17.62 -9.73
CA ILE A 197 -9.24 -17.21 -9.64
C ILE A 197 -8.52 -17.71 -10.90
N GLN A 198 -7.94 -16.78 -11.65
CA GLN A 198 -7.04 -17.07 -12.76
C GLN A 198 -5.64 -16.57 -12.44
N ILE A 199 -4.63 -17.27 -12.95
CA ILE A 199 -3.24 -16.85 -12.88
C ILE A 199 -2.81 -16.42 -14.27
N ASP A 200 -2.33 -15.19 -14.38
CA ASP A 200 -1.79 -14.62 -15.61
C ASP A 200 -0.36 -14.14 -15.35
N ASP A 201 0.27 -13.57 -16.37
CA ASP A 201 1.60 -12.99 -16.30
C ASP A 201 1.56 -11.48 -16.58
N ASP A 202 2.30 -10.73 -15.79
CA ASP A 202 2.66 -9.34 -16.06
C ASP A 202 4.14 -9.26 -16.47
N SER A 203 4.43 -8.48 -17.50
CA SER A 203 5.82 -8.27 -17.92
C SER A 203 6.49 -7.31 -16.95
N ASP A 204 7.61 -7.72 -16.36
CA ASP A 204 8.48 -6.78 -15.69
C ASP A 204 8.95 -5.68 -16.66
N ASP A 205 9.07 -4.46 -16.16
CA ASP A 205 9.41 -3.28 -16.95
C ASP A 205 10.59 -2.48 -16.36
N LEU A 206 11.24 -2.99 -15.30
CA LEU A 206 12.29 -2.25 -14.60
C LEU A 206 13.52 -3.09 -14.26
N LEU A 207 13.37 -4.18 -13.51
CA LEU A 207 14.49 -4.99 -13.03
C LEU A 207 15.02 -5.89 -14.13
N GLU A 208 14.13 -6.56 -14.86
CA GLU A 208 14.43 -7.45 -15.96
C GLU A 208 13.32 -7.34 -17.02
N PRO A 209 13.34 -6.29 -17.88
CA PRO A 209 12.29 -6.04 -18.85
C PRO A 209 11.94 -7.26 -19.71
N GLY A 210 10.66 -7.66 -19.68
CA GLY A 210 10.16 -8.84 -20.39
C GLY A 210 10.09 -10.13 -19.55
N ALA A 211 10.67 -10.15 -18.35
CA ALA A 211 10.51 -11.28 -17.44
C ALA A 211 9.04 -11.40 -16.99
N LEU A 212 8.50 -12.61 -17.02
CA LEU A 212 7.10 -12.89 -16.66
C LEU A 212 6.96 -13.03 -15.15
N ARG A 213 6.19 -12.12 -14.55
CA ARG A 213 5.86 -12.11 -13.12
C ARG A 213 4.42 -12.57 -12.96
N PRO A 214 4.10 -13.43 -11.99
CA PRO A 214 2.73 -13.89 -11.83
C PRO A 214 1.82 -12.73 -11.38
N ILE A 215 0.57 -12.78 -11.80
CA ILE A 215 -0.52 -11.93 -11.30
C ILE A 215 -1.78 -12.78 -11.11
N THR A 216 -2.60 -12.42 -10.13
CA THR A 216 -3.91 -13.03 -9.95
C THR A 216 -4.98 -12.16 -10.60
N VAL A 217 -5.76 -12.75 -11.51
CA VAL A 217 -6.89 -12.13 -12.18
C VAL A 217 -8.18 -12.73 -11.62
N LEU A 218 -9.18 -11.88 -11.36
CA LEU A 218 -10.49 -12.29 -10.87
C LEU A 218 -11.52 -12.17 -12.00
N GLU A 219 -12.02 -13.30 -12.49
CA GLU A 219 -13.06 -13.33 -13.51
C GLU A 219 -14.44 -13.49 -12.86
N PRO A 220 -15.43 -12.65 -13.16
CA PRO A 220 -16.75 -12.74 -12.56
C PRO A 220 -17.36 -14.14 -12.71
N ALA A 221 -17.85 -14.69 -11.62
CA ALA A 221 -18.47 -16.00 -11.55
C ALA A 221 -19.65 -15.98 -10.57
N ASN A 222 -20.29 -17.13 -10.39
CA ASN A 222 -21.35 -17.30 -9.40
C ASN A 222 -20.95 -18.35 -8.39
N GLY A 223 -21.16 -18.06 -7.10
CA GLY A 223 -20.96 -19.02 -6.03
C GLY A 223 -19.51 -19.16 -5.60
N VAL A 224 -19.30 -20.18 -4.78
CA VAL A 224 -18.10 -20.41 -3.97
C VAL A 224 -17.61 -21.82 -4.17
N GLY A 225 -16.36 -22.08 -3.80
CA GLY A 225 -15.74 -23.39 -3.92
C GLY A 225 -14.24 -23.31 -4.24
N ALA A 226 -13.66 -24.47 -4.51
CA ALA A 226 -12.26 -24.59 -4.90
C ALA A 226 -11.91 -23.69 -6.10
N GLY A 227 -10.86 -22.88 -5.95
CA GLY A 227 -10.42 -21.94 -6.99
C GLY A 227 -11.33 -20.71 -7.17
N HIS A 228 -12.28 -20.49 -6.26
CA HIS A 228 -13.11 -19.29 -6.25
C HIS A 228 -12.62 -18.25 -5.25
N TYR A 229 -12.95 -17.00 -5.54
CA TYR A 229 -12.74 -15.86 -4.67
C TYR A 229 -14.07 -15.14 -4.47
N ARG A 230 -14.51 -15.00 -3.21
CA ARG A 230 -15.65 -14.18 -2.82
C ARG A 230 -15.17 -12.96 -2.08
N ILE A 231 -15.68 -11.78 -2.45
CA ILE A 231 -15.56 -10.56 -1.64
C ILE A 231 -16.94 -10.11 -1.18
N THR A 232 -17.09 -9.80 0.10
CA THR A 232 -18.37 -9.41 0.67
C THR A 232 -18.21 -8.51 1.91
N PRO A 233 -19.14 -7.56 2.14
CA PRO A 233 -19.24 -6.85 3.42
C PRO A 233 -20.08 -7.58 4.47
N HIS A 234 -20.58 -8.78 4.18
CA HIS A 234 -21.53 -9.49 5.04
C HIS A 234 -20.93 -10.76 5.65
N LEU A 235 -20.93 -10.85 6.98
CA LEU A 235 -20.40 -11.99 7.73
C LEU A 235 -21.09 -13.33 7.38
N GLU A 236 -22.39 -13.30 7.09
CA GLU A 236 -23.13 -14.53 6.77
C GLU A 236 -22.76 -15.06 5.38
N ASP A 237 -22.67 -14.18 4.36
CA ASP A 237 -22.21 -14.53 3.01
C ASP A 237 -20.74 -14.96 3.00
N TRP A 238 -19.92 -14.35 3.87
CA TRP A 238 -18.51 -14.66 4.02
C TRP A 238 -18.29 -16.12 4.45
N LEU A 239 -19.12 -16.60 5.38
CA LEU A 239 -19.04 -17.95 5.95
C LEU A 239 -20.01 -18.95 5.30
N GLU A 240 -20.71 -18.55 4.24
CA GLU A 240 -21.72 -19.40 3.59
C GLU A 240 -21.09 -20.66 2.97
N GLY A 241 -21.67 -21.82 3.27
CA GLY A 241 -21.35 -23.09 2.59
C GLY A 241 -20.00 -23.70 2.95
N ILE A 242 -19.32 -23.21 3.98
CA ILE A 242 -18.05 -23.80 4.44
C ILE A 242 -18.35 -25.15 5.12
N GLU A 243 -17.90 -26.24 4.49
CA GLU A 243 -18.09 -27.62 4.95
C GLU A 243 -16.73 -28.32 5.12
N GLY A 244 -16.13 -28.22 6.31
CA GLY A 244 -14.88 -28.91 6.64
C GLY A 244 -13.65 -28.40 5.87
N GLY A 245 -12.57 -29.17 5.94
CA GLY A 245 -11.27 -28.81 5.37
C GLY A 245 -10.43 -27.88 6.26
N PRO A 246 -9.13 -27.71 5.94
CA PRO A 246 -8.28 -26.77 6.66
C PRO A 246 -8.68 -25.33 6.36
N ILE A 247 -8.68 -24.50 7.41
CA ILE A 247 -8.92 -23.07 7.29
C ILE A 247 -7.67 -22.31 7.73
N LEU A 248 -7.23 -21.34 6.93
CA LEU A 248 -6.25 -20.34 7.34
C LEU A 248 -6.96 -19.01 7.50
N LEU A 249 -6.78 -18.36 8.65
CA LEU A 249 -7.39 -17.08 8.94
C LEU A 249 -6.34 -15.97 8.89
N HIS A 250 -6.51 -15.03 7.98
CA HIS A 250 -5.76 -13.79 7.94
C HIS A 250 -6.66 -12.63 8.39
N ILE A 251 -6.12 -11.76 9.24
CA ILE A 251 -6.75 -10.52 9.67
C ILE A 251 -5.74 -9.38 9.57
N ASP A 252 -5.93 -8.50 8.58
CA ASP A 252 -5.36 -7.16 8.62
C ASP A 252 -6.25 -6.29 9.52
N LEU A 253 -5.63 -5.66 10.51
CA LEU A 253 -6.35 -4.82 11.46
C LEU A 253 -6.90 -3.54 10.82
N ASP A 254 -6.41 -3.14 9.64
CA ASP A 254 -6.95 -2.00 8.91
C ASP A 254 -8.42 -2.20 8.48
N PHE A 255 -8.89 -3.45 8.36
CA PHE A 255 -10.31 -3.77 8.20
C PHE A 255 -11.16 -3.19 9.34
N PHE A 256 -10.63 -3.15 10.57
CA PHE A 256 -11.36 -2.62 11.72
C PHE A 256 -11.23 -1.11 11.83
N ASN A 257 -10.09 -0.53 11.48
CA ASN A 257 -9.85 0.92 11.44
C ASN A 257 -8.74 1.24 10.44
N ASN A 258 -9.11 1.82 9.31
CA ASN A 258 -8.19 2.34 8.30
C ASN A 258 -8.15 3.87 8.36
N ARG A 259 -7.89 4.42 9.56
CA ARG A 259 -7.84 5.88 9.82
C ARG A 259 -6.91 6.55 8.83
N TYR A 260 -5.72 5.98 8.66
CA TYR A 260 -4.63 6.62 7.93
C TYR A 260 -4.67 6.34 6.44
N ASP A 261 -5.06 5.14 5.97
CA ASP A 261 -5.05 4.73 4.55
C ASP A 261 -3.75 5.14 3.83
N GLY A 262 -2.60 5.04 4.53
CA GLY A 262 -1.30 5.46 4.03
C GLY A 262 -1.15 6.96 3.70
N ASP A 263 -2.00 7.85 4.21
CA ASP A 263 -1.96 9.28 3.89
C ASP A 263 -2.13 10.22 5.09
N SER A 264 -1.23 11.20 5.17
CA SER A 264 -1.11 12.17 6.26
C SER A 264 -2.28 13.16 6.35
N ASP A 265 -3.03 13.35 5.25
CA ASP A 265 -4.18 14.25 5.18
C ASP A 265 -5.48 13.58 5.64
N TRP A 266 -5.40 12.43 6.32
CA TRP A 266 -6.55 11.62 6.74
C TRP A 266 -7.62 12.38 7.53
N ARG A 267 -7.23 13.41 8.29
CA ARG A 267 -8.14 14.23 9.11
C ARG A 267 -9.19 14.98 8.28
N ASP A 268 -8.84 15.31 7.04
CA ASP A 268 -9.68 16.07 6.11
C ASP A 268 -10.60 15.18 5.27
N ARG A 269 -10.56 13.84 5.45
CA ARG A 269 -11.33 12.93 4.60
C ARG A 269 -12.82 12.97 4.95
N PRO A 270 -13.70 13.17 3.96
CA PRO A 270 -15.15 13.18 4.20
C PRO A 270 -15.67 11.85 4.75
N ALA A 271 -15.11 10.72 4.29
CA ALA A 271 -15.47 9.37 4.69
C ALA A 271 -14.29 8.67 5.38
N ARG A 272 -13.84 9.21 6.52
CA ARG A 272 -12.78 8.57 7.31
C ARG A 272 -13.29 7.30 7.97
N HIS A 273 -12.52 6.22 7.87
CA HIS A 273 -12.76 5.01 8.62
C HIS A 273 -11.97 5.05 9.92
N ASP A 274 -12.48 5.83 10.88
CA ASP A 274 -11.86 6.02 12.20
C ASP A 274 -12.86 5.72 13.34
N PRO A 275 -13.32 4.47 13.47
CA PRO A 275 -14.22 4.08 14.53
C PRO A 275 -13.55 4.13 15.90
N SER A 276 -14.36 4.30 16.94
CA SER A 276 -13.88 4.25 18.33
C SER A 276 -13.37 2.85 18.70
N LEU A 277 -12.53 2.78 19.75
CA LEU A 277 -12.08 1.47 20.27
C LEU A 277 -13.26 0.56 20.64
N GLU A 278 -14.32 1.09 21.26
CA GLU A 278 -15.51 0.31 21.61
C GLU A 278 -16.17 -0.33 20.37
N GLU A 279 -16.31 0.45 19.30
CA GLU A 279 -16.85 -0.04 18.04
C GLU A 279 -15.96 -1.11 17.39
N ILE A 280 -14.64 -0.93 17.44
CA ILE A 280 -13.67 -1.93 16.95
C ILE A 280 -13.82 -3.23 17.73
N LEU A 281 -13.84 -3.18 19.06
CA LEU A 281 -13.98 -4.37 19.90
C LEU A 281 -15.33 -5.07 19.68
N ARG A 282 -16.40 -4.30 19.44
CA ARG A 282 -17.71 -4.83 19.06
C ARG A 282 -17.66 -5.58 17.72
N ARG A 283 -16.98 -5.04 16.70
CA ARG A 283 -16.80 -5.72 15.41
C ARG A 283 -15.95 -6.98 15.52
N VAL A 284 -14.92 -6.97 16.37
CA VAL A 284 -14.14 -8.17 16.71
C VAL A 284 -15.05 -9.25 17.34
N ASP A 285 -15.94 -8.85 18.26
CA ASP A 285 -16.91 -9.77 18.86
C ASP A 285 -17.87 -10.34 17.82
N GLU A 286 -18.37 -9.53 16.88
CA GLU A 286 -19.22 -9.99 15.78
C GLU A 286 -18.53 -11.03 14.90
N LEU A 287 -17.30 -10.76 14.48
CA LEU A 287 -16.47 -11.68 13.69
C LEU A 287 -16.29 -13.02 14.42
N ALA A 288 -15.82 -12.98 15.66
CA ALA A 288 -15.57 -14.19 16.45
C ALA A 288 -16.86 -14.96 16.76
N ASN A 289 -17.97 -14.26 17.01
CA ASN A 289 -19.27 -14.89 17.21
C ASN A 289 -19.77 -15.57 15.94
N ALA A 290 -19.60 -14.96 14.76
CA ALA A 290 -19.97 -15.57 13.49
C ALA A 290 -19.20 -16.88 13.26
N LEU A 291 -17.88 -16.88 13.44
CA LEU A 291 -17.04 -18.07 13.36
C LEU A 291 -17.48 -19.15 14.38
N ARG A 292 -17.77 -18.75 15.63
CA ARG A 292 -18.20 -19.68 16.68
C ARG A 292 -19.57 -20.30 16.38
N ARG A 293 -20.54 -19.51 15.92
CA ARG A 293 -21.89 -20.00 15.57
C ARG A 293 -21.85 -21.03 14.44
N ARG A 294 -20.89 -20.89 13.53
CA ARG A 294 -20.64 -21.84 12.43
C ARG A 294 -19.72 -23.01 12.83
N GLY A 295 -19.24 -23.05 14.07
CA GLY A 295 -18.36 -24.13 14.55
C GLY A 295 -16.97 -24.13 13.90
N LEU A 296 -16.52 -23.01 13.33
CA LEU A 296 -15.30 -22.96 12.51
C LEU A 296 -14.02 -22.70 13.31
N LEU A 297 -14.11 -22.26 14.56
CA LEU A 297 -12.93 -21.87 15.36
C LEU A 297 -11.91 -23.01 15.52
N ASP A 298 -12.39 -24.24 15.64
CA ASP A 298 -11.56 -25.45 15.81
C ASP A 298 -10.98 -25.95 14.48
N ALA A 299 -11.59 -25.58 13.34
CA ALA A 299 -11.11 -25.94 12.00
C ALA A 299 -10.03 -24.99 11.47
N ILE A 300 -9.85 -23.82 12.10
CA ILE A 300 -8.77 -22.90 11.78
C ILE A 300 -7.44 -23.54 12.20
N GLU A 301 -6.49 -23.68 11.28
CA GLU A 301 -5.21 -24.33 11.56
C GLU A 301 -4.06 -23.34 11.77
N ASP A 302 -4.13 -22.15 11.14
CA ASP A 302 -3.16 -21.06 11.28
C ASP A 302 -3.89 -19.71 11.29
N VAL A 303 -3.37 -18.76 12.05
CA VAL A 303 -3.92 -17.41 12.19
C VAL A 303 -2.82 -16.37 12.02
N VAL A 304 -3.08 -15.32 11.27
CA VAL A 304 -2.18 -14.17 11.14
C VAL A 304 -2.91 -12.89 11.50
N PHE A 305 -2.31 -12.08 12.37
CA PHE A 305 -2.71 -10.70 12.64
C PHE A 305 -1.65 -9.75 12.04
N ALA A 306 -2.04 -8.99 11.03
CA ALA A 306 -1.24 -7.92 10.45
C ALA A 306 -1.65 -6.56 11.04
N PHE A 307 -0.70 -5.81 11.59
CA PHE A 307 -0.97 -4.53 12.27
C PHE A 307 -0.87 -3.31 11.36
N SER A 308 -0.37 -3.48 10.13
CA SER A 308 -0.30 -2.48 9.05
C SER A 308 0.00 -1.05 9.51
N PRO A 309 1.23 -0.76 10.01
CA PRO A 309 1.63 0.57 10.44
C PRO A 309 1.40 1.62 9.35
N GLY A 310 0.69 2.69 9.72
CA GLY A 310 0.25 3.72 8.79
C GLY A 310 -1.07 3.45 8.08
N PHE A 311 -1.77 2.40 8.48
CA PHE A 311 -3.17 2.14 8.18
C PHE A 311 -3.96 2.01 9.49
N PHE A 312 -3.61 1.01 10.31
CA PHE A 312 -4.24 0.76 11.61
C PHE A 312 -3.52 1.48 12.78
N PRO A 313 -4.23 2.25 13.64
CA PRO A 313 -3.59 3.07 14.66
C PRO A 313 -2.84 2.33 15.76
N ALA A 314 -1.58 2.72 15.95
CA ALA A 314 -0.64 2.11 16.89
C ALA A 314 -1.08 2.16 18.35
N GLU A 315 -1.81 3.20 18.77
CA GLU A 315 -2.34 3.28 20.12
C GLU A 315 -3.43 2.24 20.42
N LEU A 316 -3.97 1.57 19.39
CA LEU A 316 -5.02 0.56 19.53
C LEU A 316 -4.47 -0.87 19.49
N TRP A 317 -3.23 -1.08 19.03
CA TRP A 317 -2.62 -2.40 18.82
C TRP A 317 -2.76 -3.35 20.01
N ALA A 318 -2.33 -2.91 21.19
CA ALA A 318 -2.32 -3.74 22.40
C ALA A 318 -3.72 -4.20 22.84
N SER A 319 -4.72 -3.31 22.74
CA SER A 319 -6.08 -3.58 23.17
C SER A 319 -6.78 -4.53 22.22
N VAL A 320 -6.63 -4.28 20.91
CA VAL A 320 -7.27 -5.09 19.87
C VAL A 320 -6.62 -6.46 19.75
N ASP A 321 -5.28 -6.55 19.80
CA ASP A 321 -4.57 -7.84 19.81
C ASP A 321 -5.06 -8.76 20.93
N ARG A 322 -5.07 -8.25 22.17
CA ARG A 322 -5.48 -9.03 23.34
C ARG A 322 -6.92 -9.50 23.21
N HIS A 323 -7.81 -8.62 22.78
CA HIS A 323 -9.23 -8.91 22.66
C HIS A 323 -9.49 -9.94 21.56
N LEU A 324 -8.90 -9.73 20.37
CA LEU A 324 -9.02 -10.63 19.23
C LEU A 324 -8.46 -12.02 19.55
N ALA A 325 -7.25 -12.09 20.12
CA ALA A 325 -6.66 -13.35 20.56
C ALA A 325 -7.54 -14.08 21.59
N ALA A 326 -8.11 -13.37 22.56
CA ALA A 326 -9.01 -13.97 23.54
C ALA A 326 -10.30 -14.50 22.89
N ARG A 327 -10.92 -13.74 21.99
CA ARG A 327 -12.18 -14.13 21.33
C ARG A 327 -12.03 -15.30 20.37
N LEU A 328 -10.85 -15.44 19.75
CA LEU A 328 -10.51 -16.56 18.87
C LEU A 328 -9.90 -17.76 19.63
N GLY A 329 -9.76 -17.69 20.96
CA GLY A 329 -9.19 -18.79 21.76
C GLY A 329 -7.70 -19.03 21.48
N LEU A 330 -6.95 -17.97 21.17
CA LEU A 330 -5.52 -18.01 20.84
C LEU A 330 -4.62 -17.64 22.04
N GLY A 331 -5.20 -17.56 23.24
CA GLY A 331 -4.50 -17.21 24.48
C GLY A 331 -3.48 -18.26 24.91
N MET A 332 -2.41 -17.80 25.56
CA MET A 332 -1.39 -18.66 26.15
C MET A 332 -2.02 -19.56 27.22
N THR A 333 -1.83 -20.88 27.15
CA THR A 333 -1.75 -21.64 28.39
C THR A 333 -0.63 -20.99 29.20
N GLU A 334 -0.95 -20.55 30.42
CA GLU A 334 0.04 -20.09 31.38
C GLU A 334 1.01 -21.24 31.67
N ASP A 335 2.04 -21.41 30.84
CA ASP A 335 3.21 -22.19 31.16
C ASP A 335 4.38 -21.74 30.28
N LYS A 336 5.37 -21.13 30.95
CA LYS A 336 6.70 -20.74 30.47
C LYS A 336 6.82 -19.38 29.77
N ALA A 337 6.51 -18.33 30.53
CA ALA A 337 7.23 -17.06 30.44
C ALA A 337 8.72 -17.25 30.86
N ASN A 338 9.51 -17.86 29.98
CA ASN A 338 10.96 -17.71 29.84
C ASN A 338 11.47 -18.80 28.90
N GLN A 339 11.47 -18.51 27.60
CA GLN A 339 12.51 -18.91 26.62
C GLN A 339 11.96 -18.73 25.20
N SER A 340 12.27 -17.59 24.59
CA SER A 340 12.47 -17.54 23.14
C SER A 340 13.92 -17.10 22.90
N PRO A 341 14.67 -17.80 22.03
CA PRO A 341 16.08 -17.51 21.80
C PRO A 341 16.20 -16.23 20.97
N ALA A 342 17.00 -15.29 21.46
CA ALA A 342 17.42 -14.12 20.69
C ALA A 342 18.19 -14.55 19.42
N PRO A 343 18.04 -13.83 18.29
CA PRO A 343 18.90 -14.05 17.14
C PRO A 343 20.34 -13.68 17.52
N ARG A 344 21.25 -14.65 17.43
CA ARG A 344 22.70 -14.45 17.58
C ARG A 344 23.21 -13.55 16.46
N THR A 345 23.43 -12.27 16.76
CA THR A 345 24.27 -11.39 15.93
C THR A 345 25.73 -11.64 16.28
N ALA A 346 26.46 -12.23 15.34
CA ALA A 346 27.90 -12.40 15.44
C ALA A 346 28.63 -11.13 14.95
N ASN A 347 29.61 -10.72 15.76
CA ASN A 347 30.76 -9.88 15.45
C ASN A 347 30.54 -8.37 15.33
N GLY A 348 30.74 -7.72 16.47
CA GLY A 348 31.10 -6.31 16.56
C GLY A 348 32.43 -6.02 15.87
N ARG A 349 32.41 -4.97 15.05
CA ARG A 349 33.57 -4.12 14.77
C ARG A 349 33.11 -2.68 14.94
N THR A 350 33.62 -2.06 16.01
CA THR A 350 33.59 -0.62 16.24
C THR A 350 34.12 0.11 15.02
N ARG A 351 33.26 0.88 14.33
CA ARG A 351 33.67 1.87 13.35
C ARG A 351 33.14 3.23 13.73
N ASP A 352 34.06 4.18 13.61
CA ASP A 352 34.04 5.52 14.13
C ASP A 352 32.96 6.42 13.49
N LYS A 353 32.64 7.48 14.22
CA LYS A 353 31.52 8.42 14.06
C LYS A 353 31.34 8.97 12.64
N THR A 354 30.20 8.65 12.01
CA THR A 354 29.64 9.43 10.90
C THR A 354 28.56 10.36 11.44
N LYS A 355 28.73 11.67 11.18
CA LYS A 355 27.85 12.75 11.63
C LYS A 355 26.38 12.44 11.33
N SER A 356 25.55 12.39 12.38
CA SER A 356 24.10 12.31 12.28
C SER A 356 23.58 13.51 11.49
N ARG A 357 22.99 13.26 10.31
CA ARG A 357 22.11 14.22 9.65
C ARG A 357 20.91 14.44 10.59
N LYS A 358 20.67 15.71 10.96
CA LYS A 358 19.51 16.13 11.76
C LYS A 358 18.24 15.58 11.09
N SER A 359 17.44 14.83 11.83
CA SER A 359 16.08 14.45 11.46
C SER A 359 15.27 15.73 11.21
N SER A 360 14.64 15.82 10.03
CA SER A 360 13.67 16.88 9.77
C SER A 360 12.41 16.57 10.57
N GLY A 361 12.09 17.40 11.56
CA GLY A 361 10.86 17.26 12.33
C GLY A 361 9.60 17.32 11.44
N THR A 362 8.52 16.76 11.96
CA THR A 362 7.17 16.74 11.39
C THR A 362 6.82 18.12 10.82
N ARG A 363 6.62 18.20 9.49
CA ARG A 363 6.37 19.47 8.82
C ARG A 363 4.91 19.85 8.97
N LEU A 364 4.64 20.94 9.68
CA LEU A 364 3.29 21.46 9.86
C LEU A 364 2.64 21.82 8.51
N PRO A 365 1.32 21.62 8.36
CA PRO A 365 0.56 22.13 7.22
C PRO A 365 0.87 23.61 6.99
N ALA A 366 0.99 24.02 5.73
CA ALA A 366 1.15 25.43 5.40
C ALA A 366 -0.18 26.16 5.68
N SER A 367 -0.11 27.27 6.41
CA SER A 367 -1.26 28.16 6.51
C SER A 367 -1.45 28.93 5.20
N GLU A 368 -2.69 29.38 4.96
CA GLU A 368 -3.01 30.13 3.74
C GLU A 368 -2.25 31.48 3.69
N ASP A 369 -2.05 32.12 4.86
CA ASP A 369 -1.33 33.38 4.99
C ASP A 369 0.18 33.28 4.70
N GLU A 370 0.75 32.08 4.82
CA GLU A 370 2.16 31.84 4.52
C GLU A 370 2.41 31.53 3.03
N LEU A 371 1.35 31.29 2.25
CA LEU A 371 1.43 30.77 0.91
C LEU A 371 1.03 31.82 -0.13
N GLU A 372 1.83 31.95 -1.19
CA GLU A 372 1.55 32.84 -2.31
C GLU A 372 1.83 32.15 -3.64
N ILE A 373 1.07 32.51 -4.69
CA ILE A 373 1.46 32.23 -6.07
C ILE A 373 1.74 33.54 -6.82
N VAL A 374 2.95 33.67 -7.38
CA VAL A 374 3.43 34.87 -8.05
C VAL A 374 3.51 34.61 -9.55
N GLY A 375 2.90 35.46 -10.37
CA GLY A 375 2.90 35.32 -11.83
C GLY A 375 4.31 35.36 -12.43
N THR A 376 4.60 34.48 -13.38
CA THR A 376 5.90 34.41 -14.07
C THR A 376 5.72 34.20 -15.57
N LYS A 377 6.78 34.47 -16.35
CA LYS A 377 6.76 34.29 -17.81
C LYS A 377 6.67 32.80 -18.25
N GLY A 378 6.82 31.84 -17.35
CA GLY A 378 6.90 30.42 -17.69
C GLY A 378 8.11 30.06 -18.56
N THR A 379 8.23 28.78 -18.91
CA THR A 379 9.21 28.29 -19.91
C THR A 379 8.50 27.51 -21.00
N LYS A 380 9.19 27.15 -22.10
CA LYS A 380 8.62 26.29 -23.15
C LYS A 380 8.05 25.00 -22.52
N GLY A 381 6.76 24.73 -22.75
CA GLY A 381 6.04 23.59 -22.17
C GLY A 381 5.63 23.75 -20.70
N ARG A 382 5.93 24.88 -20.06
CA ARG A 382 5.57 25.20 -18.67
C ARG A 382 5.02 26.62 -18.56
N GLY A 383 3.95 26.91 -19.28
CA GLY A 383 3.25 28.18 -19.27
C GLY A 383 3.94 29.33 -20.01
N GLY A 384 5.01 29.07 -20.77
CA GLY A 384 5.77 30.13 -21.48
C GLY A 384 5.37 30.42 -22.93
N GLY A 385 4.21 29.92 -23.39
CA GLY A 385 3.65 30.21 -24.71
C GLY A 385 2.65 31.37 -24.69
N SER A 386 2.16 31.82 -25.86
CA SER A 386 1.07 32.81 -25.97
C SER A 386 -0.20 32.38 -25.22
N ASP A 387 -0.36 31.07 -25.08
CA ASP A 387 -1.48 30.41 -24.43
C ASP A 387 -1.08 29.64 -23.16
N GLY A 388 0.04 30.04 -22.57
CA GLY A 388 0.53 29.51 -21.31
C GLY A 388 0.36 30.53 -20.19
N GLU A 389 0.08 30.04 -18.99
CA GLU A 389 0.11 30.82 -17.75
C GLU A 389 0.95 30.07 -16.73
N ALA A 390 1.81 30.75 -15.99
CA ALA A 390 2.68 30.12 -15.00
C ALA A 390 2.82 30.97 -13.75
N TRP A 391 2.82 30.30 -12.60
CA TRP A 391 3.05 30.92 -11.31
C TRP A 391 4.13 30.18 -10.53
N ARG A 392 4.99 30.96 -9.86
CA ARG A 392 5.91 30.46 -8.85
C ARG A 392 5.13 30.33 -7.54
N ILE A 393 5.25 29.17 -6.90
CA ILE A 393 4.64 28.94 -5.58
C ILE A 393 5.67 29.33 -4.52
N GLU A 394 5.30 30.19 -3.60
CA GLU A 394 6.13 30.65 -2.50
C GLU A 394 5.48 30.31 -1.16
N LEU A 395 6.29 29.82 -0.23
CA LEU A 395 5.90 29.56 1.15
C LEU A 395 6.87 30.31 2.06
N ASN A 396 6.37 31.24 2.87
CA ASN A 396 7.18 32.13 3.69
C ASN A 396 8.26 32.87 2.86
N GLY A 397 7.89 33.37 1.68
CA GLY A 397 8.78 34.07 0.74
C GLY A 397 9.87 33.19 0.11
N LYS A 398 9.83 31.86 0.30
CA LYS A 398 10.75 30.91 -0.32
C LYS A 398 10.05 30.09 -1.38
N ARG A 399 10.73 29.86 -2.51
CA ARG A 399 10.18 29.03 -3.59
C ARG A 399 9.87 27.61 -3.09
N ALA A 400 8.59 27.25 -3.11
CA ALA A 400 8.06 25.96 -2.71
C ALA A 400 7.67 25.09 -3.92
N GLY A 401 7.53 25.68 -5.11
CA GLY A 401 7.16 24.95 -6.31
C GLY A 401 6.84 25.84 -7.51
N GLN A 402 6.09 25.30 -8.45
CA GLN A 402 5.50 26.00 -9.58
C GLN A 402 4.19 25.33 -9.99
N VAL A 403 3.25 26.14 -10.47
CA VAL A 403 2.01 25.68 -11.12
C VAL A 403 1.88 26.39 -12.44
N PHE A 404 1.42 25.70 -13.49
CA PHE A 404 1.22 26.30 -14.79
C PHE A 404 0.08 25.64 -15.55
N ILE A 405 -0.48 26.39 -16.49
CA ILE A 405 -1.51 25.96 -17.42
C ILE A 405 -0.95 26.12 -18.84
N ASN A 406 -1.14 25.11 -19.68
CA ASN A 406 -0.89 25.20 -21.11
C ASN A 406 -2.15 24.83 -21.88
N LEU A 407 -2.37 25.47 -23.03
CA LEU A 407 -3.29 24.96 -24.05
C LEU A 407 -2.62 23.78 -24.78
N ILE A 408 -3.15 22.57 -24.60
CA ILE A 408 -2.67 21.34 -25.25
C ILE A 408 -3.74 20.78 -26.17
N ASP A 409 -3.34 19.92 -27.11
CA ASP A 409 -4.26 19.19 -27.99
C ASP A 409 -3.98 17.68 -27.84
N GLN A 410 -4.81 17.01 -27.04
CA GLN A 410 -4.64 15.59 -26.71
C GLN A 410 -5.99 14.88 -26.64
N PRO A 411 -6.13 13.69 -27.26
CA PRO A 411 -7.29 12.82 -27.06
C PRO A 411 -7.45 12.41 -25.59
N PRO A 412 -8.69 12.10 -25.13
CA PRO A 412 -9.95 12.17 -25.88
C PRO A 412 -10.54 13.58 -25.97
N ILE A 413 -10.00 14.56 -25.24
CA ILE A 413 -10.61 15.89 -25.08
C ILE A 413 -10.35 16.82 -26.28
N GLY A 414 -9.25 16.63 -27.01
CA GLY A 414 -8.82 17.55 -28.08
C GLY A 414 -8.11 18.78 -27.52
N LYS A 415 -8.37 19.97 -28.08
CA LYS A 415 -7.71 21.23 -27.67
C LYS A 415 -8.32 21.81 -26.37
N HIS A 416 -7.55 21.83 -25.29
CA HIS A 416 -8.02 22.26 -23.96
C HIS A 416 -6.89 22.80 -23.05
N ALA A 417 -7.26 23.58 -22.03
CA ALA A 417 -6.33 24.07 -21.02
C ALA A 417 -6.00 22.96 -20.01
N SER A 418 -4.72 22.68 -19.79
CA SER A 418 -4.23 21.62 -18.91
C SER A 418 -3.33 22.18 -17.82
N ILE A 419 -3.66 21.91 -16.56
CA ILE A 419 -2.92 22.34 -15.38
C ILE A 419 -1.91 21.28 -14.92
N GLN A 420 -0.73 21.74 -14.51
CA GLN A 420 0.29 20.91 -13.86
C GLN A 420 0.87 21.66 -12.68
N ILE A 421 1.10 20.94 -11.58
CA ILE A 421 1.72 21.46 -10.37
C ILE A 421 2.94 20.61 -9.99
N TYR A 422 4.00 21.28 -9.56
CA TYR A 422 5.22 20.65 -9.07
C TYR A 422 5.62 21.32 -7.75
N LEU A 423 5.68 20.54 -6.68
CA LEU A 423 6.14 20.99 -5.36
C LEU A 423 7.53 20.42 -5.09
N ASN A 424 8.39 21.23 -4.49
CA ASN A 424 9.66 20.77 -3.95
C ASN A 424 9.40 19.71 -2.88
N LEU A 425 10.28 18.72 -2.76
CA LEU A 425 10.17 17.64 -1.77
C LEU A 425 9.98 18.17 -0.33
N ALA A 426 10.66 19.27 0.00
CA ALA A 426 10.55 19.94 1.30
C ALA A 426 9.14 20.53 1.60
N SER A 427 8.32 20.68 0.57
CA SER A 427 7.03 21.36 0.58
C SER A 427 5.85 20.42 0.29
N GLN A 428 6.11 19.16 -0.07
CA GLN A 428 5.09 18.12 -0.24
C GLN A 428 4.50 17.73 1.12
N GLY A 429 3.25 17.22 1.12
CA GLY A 429 2.55 16.81 2.35
C GLY A 429 2.08 17.97 3.26
N ARG A 430 2.21 19.23 2.82
CA ARG A 430 1.86 20.42 3.62
C ARG A 430 0.54 21.08 3.21
N GLY A 431 -0.32 20.39 2.46
CA GLY A 431 -1.60 20.94 1.95
C GLY A 431 -1.48 22.01 0.84
N ILE A 432 -0.27 22.37 0.41
CA ILE A 432 0.01 23.44 -0.57
C ILE A 432 -0.67 23.17 -1.92
N GLY A 433 -0.70 21.90 -2.35
CA GLY A 433 -1.22 21.51 -3.66
C GLY A 433 -2.68 21.93 -3.86
N ARG A 434 -3.54 21.72 -2.85
CA ARG A 434 -4.96 22.11 -2.88
C ARG A 434 -5.13 23.61 -3.16
N LEU A 435 -4.45 24.44 -2.38
CA LEU A 435 -4.55 25.89 -2.48
C LEU A 435 -4.05 26.39 -3.83
N CYS A 436 -2.92 25.86 -4.30
CA CYS A 436 -2.32 26.27 -5.56
C CYS A 436 -3.12 25.84 -6.79
N TYR A 437 -3.76 24.66 -6.78
CA TYR A 437 -4.69 24.27 -7.84
C TYR A 437 -5.85 25.26 -7.93
N ARG A 438 -6.51 25.55 -6.81
CA ARG A 438 -7.65 26.48 -6.75
C ARG A 438 -7.25 27.87 -7.25
N TRP A 439 -6.20 28.46 -6.69
CA TRP A 439 -5.78 29.81 -7.05
C TRP A 439 -5.30 29.94 -8.49
N ALA A 440 -4.60 28.93 -9.02
CA ALA A 440 -4.20 28.93 -10.43
C ALA A 440 -5.43 28.91 -11.36
N CYS A 441 -6.46 28.11 -11.03
CA CYS A 441 -7.71 28.09 -11.79
C CYS A 441 -8.48 29.40 -11.70
N GLU A 442 -8.60 29.98 -10.49
CA GLU A 442 -9.32 31.24 -10.28
C GLU A 442 -8.66 32.42 -11.02
N ARG A 443 -7.32 32.49 -11.01
CA ARG A 443 -6.53 33.56 -11.65
C ARG A 443 -6.27 33.32 -13.14
N SER A 444 -6.50 32.11 -13.62
CA SER A 444 -6.37 31.75 -15.02
C SER A 444 -7.44 32.46 -15.86
N ARG A 445 -7.12 32.70 -17.14
CA ARG A 445 -8.09 33.21 -18.13
C ARG A 445 -9.05 32.13 -18.66
N TYR A 446 -8.83 30.86 -18.34
CA TYR A 446 -9.62 29.74 -18.84
C TYR A 446 -10.82 29.45 -17.94
N ASP A 447 -11.97 29.14 -18.54
CA ASP A 447 -13.19 28.75 -17.82
C ASP A 447 -13.29 27.25 -17.55
N VAL A 448 -12.59 26.44 -18.34
CA VAL A 448 -12.53 24.99 -18.23
C VAL A 448 -11.07 24.56 -18.26
N ILE A 449 -10.62 23.88 -17.21
CA ILE A 449 -9.23 23.47 -17.01
C ILE A 449 -9.22 21.98 -16.64
N TYR A 450 -8.38 21.21 -17.32
CA TYR A 450 -8.22 19.77 -17.06
C TYR A 450 -6.91 19.50 -16.31
N ALA A 451 -6.92 18.53 -15.41
CA ALA A 451 -5.74 17.96 -14.78
C ALA A 451 -5.58 16.51 -15.27
N HIS A 452 -4.42 16.22 -15.87
CA HIS A 452 -4.04 14.88 -16.32
C HIS A 452 -3.01 14.32 -15.34
N MET A 453 -3.28 13.16 -14.75
CA MET A 453 -2.39 12.55 -13.77
C MET A 453 -2.38 11.03 -13.86
N GLN A 454 -1.30 10.41 -13.38
CA GLN A 454 -1.26 8.95 -13.25
C GLN A 454 -2.30 8.50 -12.21
N LYS A 455 -2.93 7.34 -12.42
CA LYS A 455 -3.90 6.77 -11.47
C LYS A 455 -3.27 6.50 -10.09
N SER A 456 -1.97 6.18 -10.05
CA SER A 456 -1.17 6.01 -8.83
C SER A 456 -0.90 7.33 -8.09
N ASN A 457 -1.05 8.49 -8.73
CA ASN A 457 -0.80 9.79 -8.10
C ASN A 457 -2.01 10.26 -7.29
N VAL A 458 -2.32 9.51 -6.23
CA VAL A 458 -3.44 9.74 -5.32
C VAL A 458 -3.35 11.12 -4.66
N ALA A 459 -2.14 11.57 -4.32
CA ALA A 459 -1.93 12.87 -3.67
C ALA A 459 -2.34 14.06 -4.56
N SER A 460 -1.92 14.07 -5.83
CA SER A 460 -2.34 15.14 -6.76
C SER A 460 -3.82 15.06 -7.09
N ALA A 461 -4.38 13.85 -7.22
CA ALA A 461 -5.81 13.65 -7.46
C ALA A 461 -6.66 14.25 -6.34
N ARG A 462 -6.34 13.91 -5.09
CA ARG A 462 -7.01 14.44 -3.90
C ARG A 462 -6.85 15.96 -3.80
N ALA A 463 -5.65 16.50 -4.08
CA ALA A 463 -5.42 17.94 -4.08
C ALA A 463 -6.25 18.68 -5.13
N ALA A 464 -6.38 18.12 -6.34
CA ALA A 464 -7.22 18.67 -7.40
C ALA A 464 -8.71 18.59 -7.05
N GLU A 465 -9.17 17.46 -6.50
CA GLU A 465 -10.56 17.29 -6.04
C GLU A 465 -10.94 18.34 -5.00
N LYS A 466 -10.09 18.52 -3.97
CA LYS A 466 -10.30 19.55 -2.94
C LYS A 466 -10.25 20.98 -3.51
N ALA A 467 -9.69 21.18 -4.71
CA ALA A 467 -9.69 22.46 -5.43
C ALA A 467 -10.91 22.64 -6.35
N GLY A 468 -11.87 21.71 -6.31
CA GLY A 468 -13.11 21.75 -7.10
C GLY A 468 -13.02 21.04 -8.45
N PHE A 469 -11.99 20.23 -8.68
CA PHE A 469 -11.96 19.37 -9.87
C PHE A 469 -12.88 18.16 -9.67
N VAL A 470 -13.57 17.76 -10.73
CA VAL A 470 -14.44 16.57 -10.79
C VAL A 470 -13.74 15.51 -11.64
N ASP A 471 -13.76 14.25 -11.20
CA ASP A 471 -13.23 13.13 -11.97
C ASP A 471 -14.14 12.82 -13.18
N GLU A 472 -13.60 12.93 -14.39
CA GLU A 472 -14.25 12.58 -15.66
C GLU A 472 -13.47 11.47 -16.40
N THR A 473 -12.71 10.67 -15.65
CA THR A 473 -11.93 9.56 -16.20
C THR A 473 -12.85 8.50 -16.81
N SER A 474 -12.70 8.24 -18.11
CA SER A 474 -13.38 7.09 -18.73
C SER A 474 -12.72 5.78 -18.30
N ALA A 475 -13.48 4.68 -18.28
CA ALA A 475 -12.97 3.35 -17.91
C ALA A 475 -11.78 2.89 -18.78
N GLN A 476 -11.67 3.43 -20.00
CA GLN A 476 -10.63 3.07 -20.97
C GLN A 476 -9.37 3.94 -20.85
N GLU A 477 -9.42 5.04 -20.08
CA GLU A 477 -8.29 5.95 -19.94
C GLU A 477 -7.21 5.38 -19.02
N ARG A 478 -5.95 5.48 -19.47
CA ARG A 478 -4.78 5.07 -18.69
C ARG A 478 -4.40 6.10 -17.62
N GLN A 479 -4.76 7.36 -17.83
CA GLN A 479 -4.55 8.45 -16.88
C GLN A 479 -5.87 8.87 -16.24
N LYS A 480 -5.79 9.35 -15.00
CA LYS A 480 -6.91 10.00 -14.34
C LYS A 480 -7.07 11.40 -14.93
N LEU A 481 -8.26 11.68 -15.42
CA LEU A 481 -8.65 12.94 -16.04
C LEU A 481 -9.65 13.64 -15.12
N MET A 482 -9.27 14.83 -14.63
CA MET A 482 -10.14 15.62 -13.78
C MET A 482 -10.38 16.99 -14.39
N VAL A 483 -11.54 17.58 -14.19
CA VAL A 483 -11.92 18.86 -14.79
C VAL A 483 -12.42 19.85 -13.74
N TRP A 484 -11.96 21.09 -13.85
CA TRP A 484 -12.43 22.23 -13.09
C TRP A 484 -13.17 23.18 -14.02
N ARG A 485 -14.31 23.71 -13.56
CA ARG A 485 -15.15 24.65 -14.30
C ARG A 485 -15.38 25.89 -13.44
N ARG A 486 -15.20 27.07 -14.02
CA ARG A 486 -15.47 28.34 -13.33
C ARG A 486 -16.97 28.44 -13.01
N SER A 487 -17.30 28.58 -11.74
CA SER A 487 -18.68 28.90 -11.32
C SER A 487 -19.04 30.28 -11.85
N ARG A 488 -19.97 30.35 -12.82
CA ARG A 488 -20.63 31.62 -13.14
C ARG A 488 -21.53 31.97 -11.96
N ALA A 489 -21.45 33.20 -11.46
CA ALA A 489 -22.48 33.72 -10.58
C ALA A 489 -23.84 33.58 -11.30
N PRO A 490 -24.94 33.25 -10.60
CA PRO A 490 -26.25 33.35 -11.21
C PRO A 490 -26.40 34.80 -11.69
N ASP A 491 -26.68 35.00 -12.97
CA ASP A 491 -27.02 36.32 -13.48
C ASP A 491 -28.14 36.89 -12.59
N SER A 492 -27.87 38.00 -11.93
CA SER A 492 -28.88 38.75 -11.18
C SER A 492 -29.92 39.22 -12.19
N ALA A 493 -31.04 38.49 -12.26
CA ALA A 493 -32.23 38.85 -13.03
C ALA A 493 -32.89 40.12 -12.49
#